data_AF-A0A0M7BET1-F1
#
_entry.id   AF-A0A0M7BET1-F1
#
_cell.length_a   1.000
_cell.length_b   1.000
_cell.length_c   1.000
_cell.angle_alpha   90.00
_cell.angle_beta   90.00
_cell.angle_gamma   90.00
#
_symmetry.space_group_name_H-M   'P 1'
#
loop_
_entity.id
_entity.type
_entity.pdbx_description
1 polymer ?
#
loop_
_entity_poly.entity_id
_entity_poly.type
_entity_poly.pdbx_seq_one_letter_code
_entity_poly.pdbx_strand_id
1 'polypeptide(L)'
;MNIRALADLQKTLTPHVPLGKSRLETLCMILLGMISARTVNLTHIASERPSRAMVASTYRRLQRFFQHVCLPEDWSVGIVISLLGNPRPWHLCLDRTNWKIGKTDVNPDNSREGGGGCVTV
;
A
#
# COMPACT_ATOMS: atom_id res chain seq x y z
N MET A 1 -8.16 8.19 14.22
CA MET A 1 -7.53 6.87 14.00
C MET A 1 -7.81 5.93 15.16
N ASN A 2 -8.49 4.79 14.94
CA ASN A 2 -8.81 3.81 15.98
C ASN A 2 -7.57 2.95 16.30
N ILE A 3 -7.11 2.95 17.57
CA ILE A 3 -5.90 2.21 18.00
C ILE A 3 -6.05 0.70 17.81
N ARG A 4 -7.27 0.16 17.97
CA ARG A 4 -7.55 -1.26 17.73
C ARG A 4 -7.39 -1.60 16.25
N ALA A 5 -7.98 -0.79 15.36
CA ALA A 5 -7.83 -0.95 13.92
C ALA A 5 -6.35 -0.89 13.47
N LEU A 6 -5.54 -0.05 14.10
CA LEU A 6 -4.09 -0.01 13.85
C LEU A 6 -3.40 -1.31 14.26
N ALA A 7 -3.70 -1.84 15.45
CA ALA A 7 -3.12 -3.08 15.94
C ALA A 7 -3.55 -4.29 15.11
N ASP A 8 -4.83 -4.36 14.73
CA ASP A 8 -5.40 -5.44 13.91
C ASP A 8 -4.76 -5.42 12.51
N LEU A 9 -4.70 -4.25 11.87
CA LEU A 9 -4.06 -4.11 10.57
C LEU A 9 -2.57 -4.46 10.64
N GLN A 10 -1.86 -4.01 11.66
CA GLN A 10 -0.45 -4.35 11.85
C GLN A 10 -0.26 -5.86 12.01
N LYS A 11 -1.13 -6.54 12.76
CA LYS A 11 -1.10 -8.00 12.91
C LYS A 11 -1.34 -8.72 11.58
N THR A 12 -2.29 -8.25 10.76
CA THR A 12 -2.56 -8.82 9.44
C THR A 12 -1.42 -8.61 8.45
N LEU A 13 -0.74 -7.45 8.49
CA LEU A 13 0.32 -7.13 7.53
C LEU A 13 1.69 -7.72 7.91
N THR A 14 1.98 -7.91 9.20
CA THR A 14 3.29 -8.38 9.68
C THR A 14 3.82 -9.64 8.97
N PRO A 15 3.00 -10.68 8.73
CA PRO A 15 3.48 -11.92 8.09
C PRO A 15 3.83 -11.77 6.61
N HIS A 16 3.31 -10.75 5.93
CA HIS A 16 3.35 -10.63 4.48
C HIS A 16 4.21 -9.47 3.99
N VAL A 17 4.49 -8.49 4.85
CA VAL A 17 5.18 -7.26 4.47
C VAL A 17 6.56 -7.24 5.12
N PRO A 18 7.67 -7.34 4.37
CA PRO A 18 9.03 -7.42 4.89
C PRO A 18 9.56 -6.04 5.33
N LEU A 19 8.87 -5.40 6.29
CA LEU A 19 9.20 -4.08 6.81
C LEU A 19 9.50 -4.13 8.30
N GLY A 20 10.49 -3.35 8.73
CA GLY A 20 10.73 -3.11 10.15
C GLY A 20 9.52 -2.44 10.82
N LYS A 21 9.37 -2.66 12.14
CA LYS A 21 8.21 -2.23 12.95
C LYS A 21 7.73 -0.80 12.68
N SER A 22 8.64 0.18 12.67
CA SER A 22 8.31 1.60 12.44
C SER A 22 7.78 1.87 11.02
N ARG A 23 8.35 1.21 10.01
CA ARG A 23 7.90 1.32 8.61
C ARG A 23 6.53 0.66 8.45
N LEU A 24 6.34 -0.52 9.04
CA LEU A 24 5.05 -1.21 9.04
C LEU A 24 3.95 -0.39 9.72
N GLU A 25 4.23 0.21 10.88
CA GLU A 25 3.30 1.12 11.55
C GLU A 25 2.96 2.32 10.65
N THR A 26 3.95 2.86 9.95
CA THR A 26 3.74 3.96 9.00
C THR A 26 2.85 3.55 7.83
N LEU A 27 3.05 2.34 7.27
CA LEU A 27 2.15 1.77 6.25
C LEU A 27 0.71 1.67 6.78
N CYS A 28 0.52 1.15 7.99
CA CYS A 28 -0.80 1.04 8.59
C CYS A 28 -1.46 2.42 8.78
N MET A 29 -0.69 3.44 9.20
CA MET A 29 -1.20 4.80 9.30
C MET A 29 -1.60 5.39 7.94
N ILE A 30 -0.82 5.12 6.89
CA ILE A 30 -1.16 5.55 5.52
C ILE A 30 -2.48 4.91 5.10
N LEU A 31 -2.61 3.58 5.21
CA LEU A 31 -3.80 2.84 4.78
C LEU A 31 -5.06 3.30 5.53
N LEU A 32 -5.01 3.33 6.86
CA LEU A 32 -6.15 3.77 7.67
C LEU A 32 -6.48 5.25 7.44
N GLY A 33 -5.47 6.09 7.25
CA GLY A 33 -5.64 7.50 6.94
C GLY A 33 -6.30 7.71 5.57
N MET A 34 -5.88 6.96 4.55
CA MET A 34 -6.50 6.99 3.21
C MET A 34 -7.97 6.57 3.25
N ILE A 35 -8.28 5.49 3.99
CA ILE A 35 -9.66 5.00 4.14
C ILE A 35 -10.52 6.03 4.89
N SER A 36 -10.00 6.60 5.99
CA SER A 36 -10.75 7.53 6.83
C SER A 36 -10.98 8.87 6.13
N ALA A 37 -9.93 9.46 5.55
CA ALA A 37 -9.98 10.76 4.89
C ALA A 37 -10.54 10.68 3.46
N ARG A 38 -10.67 9.46 2.90
CA ARG A 38 -11.07 9.20 1.51
C ARG A 38 -10.25 9.98 0.50
N THR A 39 -8.95 10.10 0.76
CA THR A 39 -7.99 10.82 -0.09
C THR A 39 -6.62 10.19 -0.01
N VAL A 40 -5.85 10.35 -1.09
CA VAL A 40 -4.45 9.96 -1.16
C VAL A 40 -3.51 11.13 -0.82
N ASN A 41 -4.05 12.33 -0.58
CA ASN A 41 -3.26 13.50 -0.25
C ASN A 41 -2.62 13.37 1.14
N LEU A 42 -1.29 13.25 1.18
CA LEU A 42 -0.52 13.04 2.41
C LEU A 42 -0.66 14.17 3.44
N THR A 43 -0.94 15.41 3.01
CA THR A 43 -1.17 16.54 3.93
C THR A 43 -2.49 16.37 4.68
N HIS A 44 -3.54 15.94 3.97
CA HIS A 44 -4.83 15.60 4.59
C HIS A 44 -4.67 14.40 5.52
N ILE A 45 -4.03 13.32 5.04
CA ILE A 45 -3.78 12.11 5.85
C ILE A 45 -2.98 12.44 7.12
N ALA A 46 -1.96 13.31 7.04
CA ALA A 46 -1.17 13.71 8.20
C ALA A 46 -1.97 14.53 9.23
N SER A 47 -3.09 15.13 8.82
CA SER A 47 -3.95 15.98 9.64
C SER A 47 -5.10 15.20 10.31
N GLU A 48 -5.40 13.99 9.85
CA GLU A 48 -6.48 13.13 10.37
C GLU A 48 -6.32 12.68 11.83
N ARG A 49 -5.10 12.79 12.39
CA ARG A 49 -4.80 12.24 13.71
C ARG A 49 -4.49 13.36 14.72
N PRO A 50 -5.28 13.48 15.79
CA PRO A 50 -4.84 14.16 17.00
C PRO A 50 -3.68 13.33 17.58
N SER A 51 -2.48 13.89 17.54
CA SER A 51 -1.29 13.26 18.07
C SER A 51 -0.46 14.31 18.80
N ARG A 52 0.38 13.88 19.74
CA ARG A 52 1.37 14.78 20.36
C ARG A 52 2.40 15.32 19.37
N ALA A 53 2.59 14.63 18.24
CA ALA A 53 3.48 15.08 17.17
C ALA A 53 2.79 16.15 16.31
N MET A 54 3.57 17.14 15.91
CA MET A 54 3.13 18.16 14.94
C MET A 54 2.75 17.51 13.62
N VAL A 55 1.68 17.99 12.98
CA VAL A 55 1.23 17.54 11.65
C VAL A 55 2.37 17.53 10.63
N ALA A 56 3.23 18.55 10.65
CA ALA A 56 4.41 18.63 9.78
C ALA A 56 5.41 17.48 9.98
N SER A 57 5.57 16.99 11.22
CA SER A 57 6.43 15.85 11.53
C SER A 57 5.84 14.55 10.97
N THR A 58 4.53 14.36 11.15
CA THR A 58 3.79 13.23 10.57
C THR A 58 3.89 13.25 9.04
N TYR A 59 3.65 14.40 8.41
CA TYR A 59 3.77 14.57 6.96
C TYR A 59 5.16 14.15 6.44
N ARG A 60 6.24 14.62 7.08
CA ARG A 60 7.61 14.20 6.74
C ARG A 60 7.84 12.70 6.92
N ARG A 61 7.25 12.08 7.95
CA ARG A 61 7.32 10.62 8.15
C ARG A 61 6.63 9.87 7.01
N LEU A 62 5.46 10.35 6.54
CA LEU A 62 4.76 9.75 5.39
C LEU A 62 5.58 9.90 4.11
N GLN A 63 6.15 11.08 3.84
CA GLN A 63 7.00 11.29 2.67
C GLN A 63 8.23 10.37 2.66
N ARG A 64 8.93 10.27 3.80
CA ARG A 64 10.10 9.40 3.95
C ARG A 64 9.76 7.93 3.73
N PHE A 65 8.54 7.51 4.06
CA PHE A 65 8.10 6.15 3.76
C PHE A 65 8.18 5.88 2.26
N PHE A 66 7.54 6.71 1.43
CA PHE A 66 7.60 6.55 -0.03
C PHE A 66 8.98 6.78 -0.65
N GLN A 67 9.87 7.54 0.02
CA GLN A 67 11.24 7.77 -0.45
C GLN A 67 12.18 6.59 -0.18
N HIS A 68 11.96 5.84 0.90
CA HIS A 68 12.93 4.85 1.40
C HIS A 68 12.39 3.42 1.46
N VAL A 69 11.10 3.23 1.23
CA VAL A 69 10.48 1.91 1.19
C VAL A 69 10.27 1.51 -0.25
N CYS A 70 11.01 0.47 -0.66
CA CYS A 70 10.75 -0.27 -1.89
C CYS A 70 10.29 -1.67 -1.48
N LEU A 71 9.11 -2.07 -1.95
CA LEU A 71 8.55 -3.40 -1.71
C LEU A 71 8.71 -4.25 -2.99
N PRO A 72 8.93 -5.57 -2.86
CA PRO A 72 8.89 -6.49 -4.00
C PRO A 72 7.56 -6.39 -4.76
N GLU A 73 7.52 -6.66 -6.08
CA GLU A 73 6.30 -6.50 -6.90
C GLU A 73 5.09 -7.31 -6.37
N ASP A 74 5.35 -8.48 -5.79
CA ASP A 74 4.38 -9.47 -5.30
C ASP A 74 4.03 -9.35 -3.81
N TRP A 75 4.54 -8.31 -3.12
CA TRP A 75 4.40 -8.17 -1.66
C TRP A 75 2.95 -8.21 -1.15
N SER A 76 2.00 -7.80 -1.99
CA SER A 76 0.58 -7.70 -1.62
C SER A 76 -0.18 -9.01 -1.76
N VAL A 77 0.35 -9.99 -2.51
CA VAL A 77 -0.33 -11.25 -2.82
C VAL A 77 -0.72 -12.00 -1.56
N GLY A 78 0.22 -12.15 -0.62
CA GLY A 78 -0.04 -12.84 0.65
C GLY A 78 -1.13 -12.18 1.49
N ILE A 79 -1.22 -10.85 1.46
CA ILE A 79 -2.26 -10.09 2.16
C ILE A 79 -3.63 -10.38 1.53
N VAL A 80 -3.71 -10.28 0.21
CA VAL A 80 -4.96 -10.47 -0.53
C VAL A 80 -5.49 -11.89 -0.32
N ILE A 81 -4.64 -12.90 -0.44
CA ILE A 81 -5.03 -14.31 -0.20
C ILE A 81 -5.51 -14.50 1.26
N SER A 82 -4.79 -13.95 2.24
CA SER A 82 -5.21 -14.03 3.65
C SER A 82 -6.55 -13.35 3.93
N LEU A 83 -6.85 -12.24 3.24
CA LEU A 83 -8.12 -11.51 3.40
C LEU A 83 -9.29 -12.18 2.67
N LEU A 84 -9.07 -12.72 1.47
CA LEU A 84 -10.08 -13.45 0.70
C LEU A 84 -10.36 -14.84 1.28
N GLY A 85 -9.39 -15.41 2.01
CA GLY A 85 -9.44 -16.78 2.49
C GLY A 85 -9.16 -17.79 1.37
N ASN A 86 -9.64 -19.03 1.55
CA ASN A 86 -9.51 -20.09 0.55
C ASN A 86 -10.88 -20.62 0.06
N PRO A 87 -11.80 -19.77 -0.42
CA PRO A 87 -13.01 -20.24 -1.07
C PRO A 87 -12.64 -20.88 -2.42
N ARG A 88 -13.15 -22.08 -2.70
CA ARG A 88 -13.06 -22.72 -4.02
C ARG A 88 -14.45 -22.82 -4.64
N PRO A 89 -14.60 -22.68 -5.97
CA PRO A 89 -13.56 -22.41 -6.98
C PRO A 89 -13.19 -20.92 -7.10
N TRP A 90 -12.01 -20.63 -7.67
CA TRP A 90 -11.58 -19.27 -7.99
C TRP A 90 -11.98 -18.90 -9.43
N HIS A 91 -12.48 -17.69 -9.62
CA HIS A 91 -12.71 -17.11 -10.94
C HIS A 91 -11.71 -15.98 -11.17
N LEU A 92 -10.87 -16.11 -12.21
CA LEU A 92 -9.92 -15.08 -12.61
C LEU A 92 -10.60 -14.13 -13.61
N CYS A 93 -10.78 -12.88 -13.19
CA CYS A 93 -11.24 -11.80 -14.06
C CYS A 93 -10.03 -10.91 -14.39
N LEU A 94 -9.68 -10.82 -15.67
CA LEU A 94 -8.62 -9.94 -16.17
C LEU A 94 -9.24 -8.80 -16.96
N ASP A 95 -8.91 -7.57 -16.59
CA ASP A 95 -9.27 -6.36 -17.32
C ASP A 95 -8.04 -5.47 -17.47
N ARG A 96 -7.83 -4.91 -18.68
CA ARG A 96 -6.66 -4.06 -18.92
C ARG A 96 -6.95 -2.66 -18.38
N THR A 97 -6.03 -2.12 -17.59
CA THR A 97 -6.14 -0.74 -17.09
C THR A 97 -5.03 0.11 -17.69
N ASN A 98 -5.38 1.15 -18.46
CA ASN A 98 -4.42 2.14 -18.93
C ASN A 98 -4.44 3.35 -18.00
N TRP A 99 -3.29 3.69 -17.43
CA TRP A 99 -3.16 4.80 -16.50
C TRP A 99 -2.62 6.01 -17.25
N LYS A 100 -2.94 7.22 -16.79
CA LYS A 100 -2.36 8.47 -17.33
C LYS A 100 -1.70 9.25 -16.21
N ILE A 101 -0.42 9.57 -16.41
CA ILE A 101 0.32 10.52 -15.58
C ILE A 101 0.41 11.83 -16.36
N GLY A 102 -0.49 12.76 -16.07
CA GLY A 102 -0.65 13.97 -16.87
C GLY A 102 -1.07 13.64 -18.30
N LYS A 103 -0.20 13.91 -19.27
CA LYS A 103 -0.44 13.58 -20.69
C LYS A 103 0.22 12.26 -21.13
N THR A 104 0.98 11.62 -20.25
CA THR A 104 1.74 10.41 -20.56
C THR A 104 0.91 9.18 -20.20
N ASP A 105 0.69 8.30 -21.17
CA ASP A 105 0.12 6.97 -20.93
C ASP A 105 1.13 6.08 -20.21
N VAL A 106 0.66 5.38 -19.17
CA VAL A 106 1.43 4.42 -18.39
C VAL A 106 0.55 3.18 -18.28
N ASN A 107 0.98 2.11 -18.93
CA ASN A 107 0.32 0.82 -18.77
C ASN A 107 1.14 -0.03 -17.79
N PRO A 108 0.52 -0.53 -16.69
CA PRO A 108 1.21 -1.39 -15.72
C PRO A 108 1.91 -2.59 -16.37
N ASP A 109 1.33 -3.13 -17.45
CA ASP A 109 1.86 -4.31 -18.14
C ASP A 109 3.04 -4.01 -19.08
N ASN A 110 3.29 -2.73 -19.43
CA ASN A 110 4.32 -2.35 -20.42
C ASN A 110 5.71 -2.14 -19.82
N SER A 111 5.87 -2.33 -18.51
CA SER A 111 7.14 -2.15 -17.80
C SER A 111 8.20 -3.23 -18.13
N ARG A 112 7.89 -4.19 -19.01
CA ARG A 112 8.72 -5.36 -19.34
C ARG A 112 9.45 -5.34 -20.68
N GLU A 113 9.51 -4.22 -21.41
CA GLU A 113 10.30 -4.17 -22.68
C GLU A 113 11.82 -3.94 -22.48
N GLY A 114 12.38 -4.39 -21.35
CA GLY A 114 13.81 -4.30 -21.05
C GLY A 114 14.33 -5.52 -20.29
N GLY A 115 14.59 -6.62 -21.01
CA GLY A 115 15.34 -7.77 -20.51
C GLY A 115 14.47 -8.99 -20.22
N GLY A 116 14.69 -10.06 -20.99
CA GLY A 116 13.86 -11.27 -21.01
C GLY A 116 13.84 -12.06 -19.70
N GLY A 117 12.72 -12.76 -19.49
CA GLY A 117 12.59 -13.78 -18.46
C GLY A 117 11.16 -13.97 -17.95
N CYS A 118 10.45 -14.90 -18.58
CA CYS A 118 9.36 -15.71 -18.04
C CYS A 118 8.23 -14.99 -17.27
N VAL A 119 7.11 -14.77 -17.95
CA VAL A 119 5.81 -14.65 -17.29
C VAL A 119 5.31 -16.08 -17.05
N THR A 120 5.34 -16.54 -15.80
CA THR A 120 4.52 -17.69 -15.39
C THR A 120 3.25 -17.15 -14.77
N VAL A 121 2.12 -17.64 -15.29
CA VAL A 121 0.75 -17.35 -14.85
C VAL A 121 0.54 -17.70 -13.39
#